data_AF-A0A920U6H5-F1
#
_entry.id   AF-A0A920U6H5-F1
#
_cell.length_a   1.000
_cell.length_b   1.000
_cell.length_c   1.000
_cell.angle_alpha   90.00
_cell.angle_beta   90.00
_cell.angle_gamma   90.00
#
_symmetry.space_group_name_H-M   'P 1'
#
loop_
_entity.id
_entity.type
_entity.pdbx_description
1 polymer ?
#
loop_
_entity_poly.entity_id
_entity_poly.type
_entity_poly.pdbx_seq_one_letter_code
_entity_poly.pdbx_strand_id
1 'polypeptide(L)' 'MIHLDDKHDLDMQDVIRQYVLTEVPIKPLCFKECQGLCPECGTDLNEEKCKCEVGSVDPRWGSLADLLIENGE' A
#
# COMPACT_ATOMS: atom_id res chain seq x y z
N MET A 1 8.85 26.06 6.88
CA MET A 1 10.16 26.73 6.98
C MET A 1 10.56 26.66 8.43
N ILE A 2 11.76 26.18 8.76
CA ILE A 2 12.19 26.05 10.16
C ILE A 2 12.21 27.44 10.79
N HIS A 3 11.49 27.62 11.91
CA HIS A 3 11.31 28.90 12.59
C HIS A 3 11.85 28.81 14.02
N LEU A 4 12.58 29.85 14.45
CA LEU A 4 13.06 30.05 15.81
C LEU A 4 12.27 31.22 16.42
N ASP A 5 11.61 31.00 17.55
CA ASP A 5 10.79 32.04 18.19
C ASP A 5 11.60 32.95 19.14
N ASP A 6 10.94 33.96 19.71
CA ASP A 6 11.54 34.93 20.65
C ASP A 6 12.03 34.29 21.96
N LYS A 7 11.61 33.04 22.25
CA LYS A 7 12.06 32.26 23.40
C LYS A 7 13.24 31.35 23.06
N HIS A 8 13.71 31.38 21.82
CA HIS A 8 14.72 30.48 21.26
C HIS A 8 14.24 29.03 21.15
N ASP A 9 12.92 28.82 20.99
CA ASP A 9 12.35 27.50 20.70
C ASP A 9 12.32 27.25 19.19
N LEU A 10 12.81 26.08 18.78
CA LEU A 10 12.87 25.63 17.39
C LEU A 10 11.71 24.70 17.10
N ASP A 11 10.79 25.10 16.23
CA ASP A 11 9.72 24.21 15.77
C ASP A 11 10.24 23.24 14.69
N MET A 12 10.35 21.97 15.06
CA MET A 12 10.77 20.88 14.18
C MET A 12 9.63 19.96 13.74
N GLN A 13 8.37 20.28 14.07
CA GLN A 13 7.23 19.37 13.86
C GLN A 13 7.13 18.90 12.41
N ASP A 14 7.23 19.82 11.45
CA ASP A 14 7.14 19.49 10.02
C ASP A 14 8.30 18.63 9.53
N VAL A 15 9.53 18.96 9.93
CA VAL A 15 10.74 18.23 9.51
C VAL A 15 10.68 16.80 10.02
N ILE A 16 10.36 16.63 11.31
CA ILE A 16 10.23 15.31 11.93
C ILE A 16 9.10 14.52 11.26
N ARG A 17 7.93 15.14 11.03
CA ARG A 17 6.81 14.48 10.36
C ARG A 17 7.20 14.00 8.96
N GLN A 18 7.91 14.81 8.18
CA GLN A 18 8.35 14.43 6.84
C GLN A 18 9.30 13.24 6.86
N TYR A 19 10.29 13.24 7.75
CA TYR A 19 11.22 12.11 7.92
C TYR A 19 10.52 10.84 8.41
N VAL A 20 9.57 10.96 9.33
CA VAL A 20 8.79 9.81 9.78
C VAL A 20 7.99 9.22 8.62
N LEU A 21 7.36 10.07 7.79
CA LEU A 21 6.58 9.62 6.64
C LEU A 21 7.41 8.90 5.58
N THR A 22 8.69 9.25 5.40
CA THR A 22 9.57 8.53 4.45
C THR A 22 9.90 7.12 4.89
N GLU A 23 9.87 6.84 6.20
CA GLU A 23 10.10 5.51 6.77
C GLU A 23 8.83 4.65 6.84
N VAL A 24 7.65 5.24 6.57
CA VAL A 24 6.38 4.48 6.59
C VAL A 24 6.35 3.48 5.43
N PRO A 25 6.11 2.19 5.69
CA PRO A 25 5.98 1.20 4.62
C PRO A 25 4.84 1.57 3.67
N ILE A 26 5.08 1.44 2.36
CA ILE A 26 4.05 1.65 1.31
C ILE A 26 2.84 0.71 1.53
N LYS A 27 3.09 -0.50 2.05
CA LYS A 27 2.06 -1.47 2.43
C LYS A 27 2.25 -1.86 3.89
N PRO A 28 1.64 -1.15 4.85
CA PRO A 28 1.69 -1.55 6.25
C PRO A 28 0.93 -2.86 6.42
N LEU A 29 1.60 -3.87 6.99
CA LEU A 29 1.01 -5.17 7.28
C LEU A 29 0.74 -5.32 8.77
N CYS A 30 -0.32 -6.05 9.11
CA CYS A 30 -0.67 -6.35 10.49
C CYS A 30 0.36 -7.27 11.18
N PHE A 31 0.96 -8.18 10.41
CA PHE A 31 2.12 -9.01 10.73
C PHE A 31 2.83 -9.41 9.42
N LYS A 32 4.03 -10.01 9.50
CA LYS A 32 4.91 -10.20 8.33
C LYS A 32 4.29 -10.98 7.17
N GLU A 33 3.41 -11.93 7.45
CA GLU A 33 2.74 -12.81 6.47
C GLU A 33 1.25 -12.49 6.29
N CYS A 34 0.79 -11.30 6.73
CA CYS A 34 -0.61 -10.87 6.67
C CYS A 34 -1.12 -10.86 5.23
N GLN A 35 -2.08 -11.74 4.93
CA GLN A 35 -2.71 -11.85 3.60
C GLN A 35 -3.67 -10.68 3.31
N GLY A 36 -4.13 -10.01 4.36
CA GLY A 36 -4.98 -8.83 4.28
C GLY A 36 -6.44 -9.17 4.04
N LEU A 37 -7.21 -8.17 3.59
CA LEU A 37 -8.64 -8.31 3.30
C LEU A 37 -8.86 -8.45 1.80
N CYS A 38 -9.90 -9.17 1.40
CA CYS A 38 -10.35 -9.17 0.01
C CYS A 38 -10.76 -7.74 -0.39
N PRO A 39 -10.23 -7.17 -1.49
CA PRO A 39 -10.57 -5.81 -1.92
C PRO A 39 -12.02 -5.67 -2.40
N GLU A 40 -12.67 -6.79 -2.77
CA GLU A 40 -14.04 -6.81 -3.29
C GLU A 40 -15.09 -6.98 -2.19
N CYS A 41 -14.86 -7.87 -1.21
CA CYS A 41 -15.85 -8.22 -0.18
C CYS A 41 -15.39 -8.00 1.27
N GLY A 42 -14.11 -7.71 1.51
CA GLY A 42 -13.56 -7.46 2.83
C GLY A 42 -13.31 -8.69 3.70
N THR A 43 -13.55 -9.92 3.21
CA THR A 43 -13.20 -11.16 3.93
C THR A 43 -11.74 -11.15 4.38
N ASP A 44 -11.48 -11.57 5.62
CA ASP A 44 -10.12 -11.76 6.12
C ASP A 44 -9.48 -12.99 5.45
N LEU A 45 -8.51 -12.73 4.57
CA LEU A 45 -7.83 -13.78 3.81
C LEU A 45 -6.92 -14.63 4.70
N ASN A 46 -6.61 -14.17 5.93
CA ASN A 46 -5.88 -14.97 6.90
C ASN A 46 -6.74 -16.09 7.50
N GLU A 47 -8.07 -15.95 7.49
CA GLU A 47 -9.00 -16.94 8.06
C GLU A 47 -9.59 -17.84 6.97
N GLU A 48 -10.03 -17.25 5.85
CA GLU A 48 -10.68 -18.00 4.78
C GLU A 48 -10.44 -17.41 3.39
N LYS A 49 -10.65 -18.24 2.37
CA LYS A 49 -10.63 -17.78 0.98
C LYS A 49 -11.98 -17.15 0.62
N CYS A 50 -11.95 -15.94 0.08
CA CYS A 50 -13.13 -15.33 -0.51
C CYS A 50 -13.59 -16.09 -1.77
N LYS A 51 -14.86 -15.91 -2.15
CA LYS A 51 -15.45 -16.45 -3.40
C LYS A 51 -15.56 -15.40 -4.52
N CYS A 52 -14.94 -14.23 -4.33
CA CYS A 52 -14.91 -13.20 -5.36
C CYS A 52 -14.19 -13.72 -6.59
N GLU A 53 -14.74 -13.44 -7.77
CA GLU A 53 -14.02 -13.69 -9.01
C GLU A 53 -12.75 -12.83 -9.00
N VAL A 54 -11.59 -13.47 -9.11
CA VAL A 54 -10.33 -12.75 -9.31
C VAL A 54 -10.46 -12.04 -10.65
N GLY A 55 -10.42 -10.71 -10.59
CA GLY A 55 -10.98 -9.82 -11.60
C GLY A 55 -10.64 -10.20 -13.04
N SER A 56 -11.68 -10.14 -13.88
CA SER A 56 -11.51 -10.05 -15.32
C SER A 56 -10.44 -9.00 -15.64
N VAL A 57 -9.50 -9.34 -16.54
CA VAL A 57 -8.55 -8.37 -17.09
C VAL A 57 -9.34 -7.13 -17.48
N ASP A 58 -8.99 -5.98 -16.90
CA ASP A 58 -9.66 -4.73 -17.22
C ASP A 58 -9.60 -4.56 -18.76
N PRO A 59 -10.74 -4.40 -19.45
CA PRO A 59 -10.79 -4.43 -20.91
C PRO A 59 -9.84 -3.44 -21.59
N ARG A 60 -9.48 -2.34 -20.91
CA ARG A 60 -8.52 -1.34 -21.40
C ARG A 60 -7.12 -1.92 -21.60
N TRP A 61 -6.81 -2.98 -20.86
CA TRP A 61 -5.53 -3.70 -20.90
C TRP A 61 -5.61 -4.99 -21.74
N GLY A 62 -6.75 -5.25 -22.41
CA GLY A 62 -6.97 -6.49 -23.15
C GLY A 62 -5.90 -6.78 -24.20
N SER A 63 -5.39 -5.77 -24.90
CA SER A 63 -4.30 -5.93 -25.89
C SER A 63 -2.94 -6.31 -25.27
N LEU A 64 -2.77 -6.18 -23.95
CA LEU A 64 -1.56 -6.59 -23.24
C LEU A 64 -1.71 -7.97 -22.58
N ALA A 65 -2.90 -8.58 -22.62
CA ALA A 65 -3.15 -9.89 -22.01
C ALA A 65 -2.25 -10.98 -22.61
N ASP A 66 -1.94 -10.88 -23.90
CA ASP A 66 -1.09 -11.84 -24.63
C ASP A 66 0.35 -11.90 -24.06
N LEU A 67 0.84 -10.81 -23.46
CA LEU A 67 2.18 -10.75 -22.86
C LEU A 67 2.31 -11.52 -21.54
N LEU A 68 1.18 -11.86 -20.89
CA LEU A 68 1.17 -12.64 -19.64
C LEU A 68 1.34 -14.15 -19.88
N ILE A 69 1.20 -14.61 -21.13
CA ILE A 69 1.27 -16.03 -21.50
C ILE A 69 2.74 -16.48 -21.68
N GLU A 70 3.69 -15.58 -21.89
CA GLU A 70 5.09 -15.91 -22.22
C GLU A 70 6.05 -16.08 -21.03
N ASN A 71 5.67 -15.71 -19.80
CA ASN A 71 6.57 -15.75 -18.63
C ASN A 71 6.26 -16.88 -17.62
N GLY A 72 5.76 -18.02 -18.10
CA GLY A 72 5.40 -19.19 -17.30
C GLY A 72 6.50 -20.26 -17.20
N GLU A 73 7.77 -19.88 -16.97
CA GLU A 73 8.83 -20.77 -16.46
C GLU A 73 9.27 -20.34 -15.05
#